data_AF-A0A7S2KGF1-F1
#
_entry.id   AF-A0A7S2KGF1-F1
#
_cell.length_a   1.000
_cell.length_b   1.000
_cell.length_c   1.000
_cell.angle_alpha   90.00
_cell.angle_beta   90.00
_cell.angle_gamma   90.00
#
_symmetry.space_group_name_H-M   'P 1'
#
loop_
_entity.id
_entity.type
_entity.pdbx_description
1 polymer ?
#
loop_
_entity_poly.entity_id
_entity_poly.type
_entity_poly.pdbx_seq_one_letter_code
_entity_poly.pdbx_strand_id
1 'polypeptide(L)'
;MAYLIEKEWISFGHKFARRYGHGNKRKKVGDTQRSPVFIQWLDCVYQLLHQFPESFEFNAEFLSGLAEHVHSCIFGNFLCDSEAERSRTKIRSRSLSIWQLLCNSSKFKNENFKASSDTEVLKANYSPGVFVLFLPL
;
A
#
# COMPACT_ATOMS: atom_id res chain seq x y z
N MET A 1 1.07 -9.65 1.98
CA MET A 1 0.95 -8.23 1.57
C MET A 1 2.24 -7.44 1.72
N ALA A 2 2.82 -7.31 2.92
CA ALA A 2 4.04 -6.50 3.16
C ALA A 2 5.21 -6.82 2.20
N TYR A 3 5.53 -8.11 2.03
CA TYR A 3 6.58 -8.55 1.10
C TYR A 3 6.32 -8.13 -0.36
N LEU A 4 5.07 -8.22 -0.83
CA LEU A 4 4.69 -7.83 -2.19
C LEU A 4 4.95 -6.33 -2.42
N ILE A 5 4.62 -5.49 -1.44
CA ILE A 5 4.85 -4.04 -1.51
C ILE A 5 6.36 -3.74 -1.46
N GLU A 6 7.10 -4.34 -0.53
CA GLU A 6 8.55 -4.16 -0.43
C GLU A 6 9.27 -4.57 -1.72
N LYS A 7 8.84 -5.67 -2.34
CA LYS A 7 9.43 -6.16 -3.57
C LYS A 7 8.96 -5.35 -4.78
N GLU A 8 7.69 -5.46 -5.15
CA GLU A 8 7.19 -5.02 -6.46
C GLU A 8 7.00 -3.49 -6.55
N TRP A 9 6.84 -2.81 -5.42
CA TRP A 9 6.67 -1.35 -5.41
C TRP A 9 7.92 -0.63 -4.95
N ILE A 10 8.46 -1.01 -3.79
CA ILE A 10 9.56 -0.27 -3.15
C ILE A 10 10.90 -0.60 -3.83
N SER A 11 11.26 -1.87 -3.92
CA SER A 11 12.55 -2.31 -4.48
C SER A 11 12.63 -2.07 -6.00
N PHE A 12 11.57 -2.39 -6.74
CA PHE A 12 11.48 -2.16 -8.19
C PHE A 12 11.36 -0.67 -8.59
N GLY A 13 11.32 0.25 -7.63
CA GLY A 13 11.54 1.67 -7.90
C GLY A 13 10.30 2.46 -8.29
N HIS A 14 9.14 2.13 -7.70
CA HIS A 14 8.02 3.05 -7.73
C HIS A 14 8.43 4.39 -7.11
N LYS A 15 8.23 5.49 -7.85
CA LYS A 15 8.71 6.83 -7.50
C LYS A 15 7.84 7.49 -6.41
N PHE A 16 7.75 6.89 -5.23
CA PHE A 16 6.85 7.32 -4.16
C PHE A 16 7.04 8.80 -3.79
N ALA A 17 8.29 9.25 -3.61
CA ALA A 17 8.55 10.63 -3.22
C ALA A 17 8.03 11.63 -4.25
N ARG A 18 8.20 11.36 -5.56
CA ARG A 18 7.66 12.21 -6.63
C ARG A 18 6.16 12.09 -6.80
N ARG A 19 5.61 10.87 -6.79
CA ARG A 19 4.17 10.62 -7.01
C ARG A 19 3.31 11.22 -5.90
N TYR A 20 3.83 11.23 -4.67
CA TYR A 20 3.13 11.71 -3.48
C TYR A 20 3.61 13.10 -3.01
N GLY A 21 4.66 13.65 -3.62
CA GLY A 21 5.15 15.00 -3.36
C GLY A 21 5.84 15.17 -2.00
N HIS A 22 6.49 14.12 -1.50
CA HIS A 22 7.20 14.14 -0.21
C HIS A 22 8.29 15.22 -0.20
N GLY A 23 8.41 15.95 0.91
CA GLY A 23 9.39 17.03 1.06
C GLY A 23 9.12 18.29 0.21
N ASN A 24 8.10 18.29 -0.66
CA ASN A 24 7.79 19.41 -1.53
C ASN A 24 6.51 20.14 -1.06
N LYS A 25 6.67 21.02 -0.05
CA LYS A 25 5.58 21.77 0.60
C LYS A 25 4.82 22.73 -0.34
N ARG A 26 5.38 23.04 -1.51
CA ARG A 26 4.72 23.87 -2.53
C ARG A 26 4.52 23.01 -3.78
N LYS A 27 3.27 22.83 -4.23
CA LYS A 27 3.02 22.40 -5.60
C LYS A 27 3.67 23.43 -6.51
N LYS A 28 4.81 23.09 -7.11
CA LYS A 28 5.37 23.93 -8.16
C LYS A 28 4.32 23.97 -9.29
N VAL A 29 4.03 25.15 -9.80
CA VAL A 29 3.20 25.29 -11.00
C VAL A 29 3.83 24.42 -12.09
N GLY A 30 3.09 23.43 -12.60
CA GLY A 30 3.60 22.45 -13.57
C GLY A 30 4.15 21.13 -13.00
N ASP A 31 4.00 20.81 -11.71
CA ASP A 31 4.33 19.49 -11.16
C ASP A 31 3.32 18.43 -11.63
N THR A 32 3.58 17.89 -12.83
CA THR A 32 2.80 16.84 -13.51
C THR A 32 3.18 15.43 -13.07
N GLN A 33 4.11 15.30 -12.12
CA GLN A 33 4.60 14.00 -11.69
C GLN A 33 3.73 13.36 -10.61
N ARG A 34 2.83 14.10 -9.96
CA ARG A 34 1.96 13.56 -8.92
C ARG A 34 0.85 12.70 -9.53
N SER A 35 0.66 11.49 -9.01
CA SER A 35 -0.38 10.58 -9.48
C SER A 35 -0.67 9.50 -8.44
N PRO A 36 -1.94 9.13 -8.19
CA PRO A 36 -2.35 8.21 -7.12
C PRO A 36 -2.18 6.73 -7.49
N VAL A 37 -1.12 6.35 -8.21
CA VAL A 37 -0.96 4.99 -8.77
C VAL A 37 -0.99 3.89 -7.72
N PHE A 38 -0.30 4.09 -6.58
CA PHE A 38 -0.32 3.09 -5.51
C PHE A 38 -1.67 3.08 -4.77
N ILE A 39 -2.38 4.21 -4.69
CA ILE A 39 -3.75 4.23 -4.14
C ILE A 39 -4.72 3.47 -5.06
N GLN A 40 -4.61 3.64 -6.39
CA GLN A 40 -5.41 2.88 -7.36
C GLN A 40 -5.18 1.37 -7.23
N TRP A 41 -3.93 0.96 -6.99
CA TRP A 41 -3.63 -0.44 -6.72
C TRP A 41 -4.23 -0.93 -5.40
N LEU A 42 -4.16 -0.13 -4.32
CA LEU A 42 -4.82 -0.47 -3.05
C LEU A 42 -6.35 -0.60 -3.23
N ASP A 43 -6.95 0.28 -4.03
CA ASP A 43 -8.38 0.19 -4.38
C ASP A 43 -8.67 -1.15 -5.08
N CYS A 44 -7.90 -1.54 -6.11
CA CYS A 44 -8.04 -2.86 -6.74
C CYS A 44 -7.93 -4.01 -5.72
N VAL A 45 -7.01 -3.93 -4.75
CA VAL A 45 -6.90 -4.94 -3.69
C VAL A 45 -8.11 -4.92 -2.75
N TYR A 46 -8.67 -3.75 -2.46
CA TYR A 46 -9.92 -3.61 -1.70
C TYR A 46 -11.11 -4.25 -2.42
N GLN A 47 -11.22 -4.08 -3.75
CA GLN A 47 -12.27 -4.76 -4.53
C GLN A 47 -12.16 -6.29 -4.42
N LEU A 48 -10.94 -6.82 -4.45
CA LEU A 48 -10.72 -8.26 -4.25
C LEU A 48 -11.06 -8.68 -2.82
N LEU A 49 -10.67 -7.89 -1.81
CA LEU A 49 -11.03 -8.16 -0.42
C LEU A 49 -12.55 -8.19 -0.22
N HIS A 50 -13.29 -7.32 -0.91
CA HIS A 50 -14.75 -7.27 -0.86
C HIS A 50 -15.41 -8.48 -1.53
N GLN A 51 -14.93 -8.89 -2.70
CA GLN A 51 -15.46 -10.06 -3.42
C GLN A 51 -15.08 -11.39 -2.75
N PHE A 52 -13.95 -11.43 -2.03
CA PHE A 52 -13.39 -12.62 -1.42
C PHE A 52 -13.05 -12.40 0.08
N PRO A 53 -14.07 -12.28 0.95
CA PRO A 53 -13.91 -11.86 2.34
C PRO A 53 -13.10 -12.82 3.22
N GLU A 54 -12.90 -14.07 2.79
CA GLU A 54 -12.18 -15.10 3.56
C GLU A 54 -10.77 -15.39 3.01
N SER A 55 -10.39 -14.78 1.89
CA SER A 55 -9.17 -15.15 1.14
C SER A 55 -7.92 -14.36 1.52
N PHE A 56 -8.05 -13.27 2.29
CA PHE A 56 -6.94 -12.41 2.68
C PHE A 56 -6.82 -12.32 4.21
N GLU A 57 -5.59 -12.44 4.73
CA GLU A 57 -5.29 -12.36 6.16
C GLU A 57 -5.42 -10.93 6.72
N PHE A 58 -5.33 -9.92 5.86
CA PHE A 58 -5.45 -8.50 6.23
C PHE A 58 -6.87 -7.98 5.94
N ASN A 59 -7.30 -6.97 6.69
CA ASN A 59 -8.61 -6.34 6.54
C ASN A 59 -8.53 -4.97 5.81
N ALA A 60 -9.67 -4.28 5.72
CA ALA A 60 -9.76 -2.99 5.05
C ALA A 60 -8.95 -1.91 5.79
N GLU A 61 -8.88 -1.96 7.12
CA GLU A 61 -8.11 -1.05 7.95
C GLU A 61 -6.61 -1.13 7.67
N PHE A 62 -6.10 -2.32 7.30
CA PHE A 62 -4.71 -2.47 6.85
C PHE A 62 -4.45 -1.64 5.58
N LEU A 63 -5.38 -1.69 4.62
CA LEU A 63 -5.28 -0.92 3.38
C LEU A 63 -5.43 0.58 3.63
N SER A 64 -6.34 0.98 4.52
CA SER A 64 -6.49 2.38 4.96
C SER A 64 -5.21 2.89 5.62
N GLY A 65 -4.56 2.10 6.48
CA GLY A 65 -3.29 2.46 7.10
C GLY A 65 -2.16 2.65 6.09
N LEU A 66 -2.12 1.83 5.03
CA LEU A 66 -1.20 2.04 3.90
C LEU A 66 -1.51 3.33 3.13
N ALA A 67 -2.78 3.58 2.83
CA ALA A 67 -3.23 4.76 2.12
C ALA A 67 -2.97 6.05 2.90
N GLU A 68 -3.08 6.03 4.24
CA GLU A 68 -2.73 7.16 5.08
C GLU A 68 -1.20 7.40 5.08
N HIS A 69 -0.44 6.34 5.35
CA HIS A 69 1.00 6.48 5.62
C HIS A 69 1.88 6.57 4.38
N VAL A 70 1.33 6.34 3.18
CA VAL A 70 2.01 6.75 1.94
C VAL A 70 2.07 8.28 1.82
N HIS A 71 1.21 9.03 2.50
CA HIS A 71 1.26 10.50 2.55
C HIS A 71 1.94 11.06 3.80
N SER A 72 1.82 10.38 4.96
CA SER A 72 2.20 10.91 6.27
C SER A 72 3.69 11.24 6.43
N CYS A 73 4.55 10.57 5.66
CA CYS A 73 6.01 10.64 5.78
C CYS A 73 6.56 10.22 7.16
N ILE A 74 5.75 9.52 7.98
CA ILE A 74 6.15 9.06 9.32
C ILE A 74 7.14 7.88 9.23
N PHE A 75 6.94 6.98 8.26
CA PHE A 75 7.75 5.78 8.05
C PHE A 75 8.66 5.91 6.85
N GLY A 76 9.81 5.22 6.88
CA GLY A 76 10.81 5.25 5.80
C GLY A 76 10.41 4.55 4.51
N ASN A 77 9.42 3.65 4.58
CA ASN A 77 9.09 2.72 3.49
C ASN A 77 8.72 3.46 2.20
N PHE A 78 8.13 4.65 2.25
CA PHE A 78 7.66 5.36 1.06
C PHE A 78 8.44 6.65 0.74
N LEU A 79 9.53 6.96 1.43
CA LEU A 79 10.20 8.27 1.34
C LEU A 79 11.18 8.45 0.17
N CYS A 80 11.49 7.40 -0.60
CA CYS A 80 12.48 7.43 -1.68
C CYS A 80 11.92 6.83 -2.96
N ASP A 81 12.49 7.23 -4.10
CA ASP A 81 12.05 6.80 -5.43
C ASP A 81 12.71 5.50 -5.91
N SER A 82 13.79 5.05 -5.27
CA SER A 82 14.54 3.87 -5.70
C SER A 82 15.32 3.22 -4.55
N GLU A 83 15.68 1.95 -4.74
CA GLU A 83 16.53 1.21 -3.80
C GLU A 83 17.94 1.83 -3.65
N ALA A 84 18.50 2.34 -4.74
CA ALA A 84 19.78 3.05 -4.74
C ALA A 84 19.73 4.30 -3.85
N GLU A 85 18.64 5.07 -3.92
CA GLU A 85 18.44 6.24 -3.07
C GLU A 85 18.28 5.86 -1.60
N ARG A 86 17.54 4.79 -1.30
CA ARG A 86 17.35 4.27 0.07
C ARG A 86 18.67 3.87 0.71
N SER A 87 19.54 3.23 -0.07
CA SER A 87 20.88 2.83 0.35
C SER A 87 21.76 4.05 0.64
N ARG A 88 21.78 5.04 -0.27
CA ARG A 88 22.57 6.28 -0.12
C ARG A 88 22.14 7.11 1.08
N THR A 89 20.83 7.24 1.31
CA THR A 89 20.26 8.05 2.40
C THR A 89 20.23 7.33 3.75
N LYS A 90 20.49 6.00 3.74
CA LYS A 90 20.38 5.09 4.89
C LYS A 90 19.02 5.17 5.57
N ILE A 91 17.94 5.33 4.79
CA ILE A 91 16.61 5.62 5.35
C ILE A 91 16.12 4.52 6.29
N ARG A 92 16.41 3.25 5.97
CA ARG A 92 16.01 2.08 6.77
C ARG A 92 16.61 2.06 8.19
N SER A 93 17.79 2.64 8.39
CA SER A 93 18.40 2.73 9.72
C SER A 93 18.05 4.02 10.47
N ARG A 94 17.35 4.95 9.81
CA ARG A 94 17.04 6.29 10.32
C ARG A 94 15.56 6.54 10.55
N SER A 95 14.72 5.55 10.25
CA SER A 95 13.27 5.66 10.35
C SER A 95 12.68 4.30 10.69
N LEU A 96 11.46 4.33 11.24
CA LEU A 96 10.71 3.12 11.53
C LEU A 96 10.11 2.53 10.24
N SER A 97 9.86 1.23 10.31
CA SER A 97 9.14 0.52 9.26
C SER A 97 7.65 0.50 9.55
N ILE A 98 6.82 0.83 8.57
CA ILE A 98 5.35 0.76 8.70
C ILE A 98 4.87 -0.65 9.06
N TRP A 99 5.62 -1.68 8.69
CA TRP A 99 5.29 -3.06 9.03
C TRP A 99 5.34 -3.33 10.54
N GLN A 100 6.11 -2.55 11.30
CA GLN A 100 6.11 -2.62 12.77
C GLN A 100 4.78 -2.15 13.37
N LEU A 101 4.04 -1.29 12.68
CA LEU A 101 2.69 -0.87 13.06
C LEU A 101 1.65 -1.87 12.55
N LEU A 102 1.66 -2.15 11.23
CA LEU A 102 0.57 -2.87 10.58
C LEU A 102 0.58 -4.38 10.83
N CYS A 103 1.77 -5.02 10.95
CA CYS A 103 1.85 -6.46 11.13
C CYS A 103 1.77 -6.91 12.60
N ASN A 104 2.04 -6.00 13.54
CA ASN A 104 2.09 -6.33 14.97
C ASN A 104 0.78 -6.06 15.72
N SER A 105 -0.22 -5.50 15.05
CA SER A 105 -1.53 -5.20 15.66
C SER A 105 -2.61 -6.13 15.12
N SER A 106 -3.37 -6.76 16.02
CA SER A 106 -4.53 -7.59 15.67
C SER A 106 -5.63 -6.78 14.97
N LYS A 107 -5.68 -5.46 15.17
CA LYS A 107 -6.63 -4.54 14.50
C LYS A 107 -6.62 -4.68 12.98
N PHE A 108 -5.50 -5.07 12.39
CA PHE A 108 -5.34 -5.15 10.93
C PHE A 108 -5.49 -6.55 10.36
N LYS A 109 -5.86 -7.53 11.19
CA LYS A 109 -6.09 -8.91 10.77
C LYS A 109 -7.56 -9.14 10.46
N ASN A 110 -7.82 -9.95 9.46
CA ASN A 110 -9.15 -10.41 9.10
C ASN A 110 -9.50 -11.67 9.89
N GLU A 111 -10.52 -11.58 10.74
CA GLU A 111 -11.00 -12.69 11.57
C GLU A 111 -11.66 -13.80 10.74
N ASN A 112 -12.16 -13.49 9.56
CA ASN A 112 -12.80 -14.44 8.66
C ASN A 112 -11.81 -15.16 7.73
N PHE A 113 -10.51 -14.89 7.86
CA PHE A 113 -9.50 -15.49 6.99
C PHE A 113 -9.45 -17.01 7.16
N LYS A 114 -9.59 -17.71 6.03
CA LYS A 114 -9.45 -19.17 5.96
C LYS A 114 -8.18 -19.50 5.18
N ALA A 115 -7.19 -20.04 5.88
CA ALA A 115 -6.00 -20.57 5.25
C ALA A 115 -6.38 -21.82 4.43
N SER A 116 -6.41 -21.67 3.10
CA SER A 116 -6.55 -22.82 2.20
C SER A 116 -5.21 -23.52 2.04
N SER A 117 -5.21 -24.85 2.09
CA SER A 117 -4.06 -25.70 1.75
C SER A 117 -3.82 -25.79 0.24
N ASP A 118 -4.85 -25.54 -0.56
CA ASP A 118 -4.78 -25.52 -2.02
C ASP A 118 -4.56 -24.09 -2.51
N THR A 119 -3.68 -23.93 -3.50
CA THR A 119 -3.44 -22.64 -4.16
C THR A 119 -4.62 -22.31 -5.08
N GLU A 120 -5.72 -21.85 -4.48
CA GLU A 120 -6.89 -21.41 -5.22
C GLU A 120 -6.60 -20.08 -5.93
N VAL A 121 -6.89 -20.04 -7.23
CA VAL A 121 -6.78 -18.82 -8.02
C VAL A 121 -8.09 -18.06 -7.95
N LEU A 122 -8.08 -16.88 -7.34
CA LEU A 122 -9.25 -15.99 -7.28
C LEU A 122 -9.63 -15.52 -8.69
N LYS A 123 -10.89 -15.73 -9.07
CA LYS A 123 -11.47 -15.29 -10.35
C LYS A 123 -12.47 -14.16 -10.09
N ALA A 124 -11.96 -12.93 -10.07
CA ALA A 124 -12.75 -11.75 -9.76
C ALA A 124 -13.77 -11.40 -10.86
N ASN A 125 -14.88 -10.79 -10.45
CA ASN A 125 -15.84 -10.17 -11.35
C ASN A 125 -15.46 -8.70 -11.56
N TYR A 126 -15.35 -8.28 -12.82
CA TYR A 126 -14.97 -6.92 -13.21
C TYR A 126 -16.14 -6.10 -13.78
N SER A 127 -17.38 -6.58 -13.60
CA SER A 127 -18.57 -5.88 -14.05
C SER A 127 -18.72 -4.55 -13.30
N PRO A 128 -19.07 -3.43 -13.96
CA PRO A 128 -19.13 -2.12 -13.30
C PRO A 128 -20.01 -2.09 -12.04
N GLY A 129 -21.10 -2.86 -12.01
CA GLY A 129 -22.03 -2.90 -10.87
C GLY A 129 -21.54 -3.63 -9.62
N VAL A 130 -20.36 -4.27 -9.66
CA VAL A 130 -19.79 -4.95 -8.48
C VAL A 130 -18.74 -4.13 -7.74
N PHE A 131 -18.31 -3.01 -8.30
CA PHE A 131 -17.30 -2.15 -7.67
C PHE A 131 -17.94 -1.26 -6.60
N VAL A 132 -17.30 -1.22 -5.44
CA VAL A 132 -17.70 -0.38 -4.30
C VAL A 132 -16.64 0.69 -4.06
N LEU A 133 -17.03 1.88 -3.61
CA LEU A 133 -16.05 2.94 -3.38
C LEU A 133 -15.17 2.60 -2.17
N PHE A 134 -13.84 2.60 -2.35
CA PHE A 134 -12.91 2.51 -1.23
C PHE A 134 -12.90 3.83 -0.46
N LEU A 135 -13.70 3.89 0.61
CA LEU A 135 -13.72 4.99 1.55
C LEU A 135 -12.79 4.65 2.73
N PRO A 136 -11.59 5.24 2.82
CA PRO A 136 -10.82 5.15 4.06
C PRO A 136 -11.65 5.83 5.17
N LEU A 137 -12.03 5.05 6.19
CA LEU A 137 -12.79 5.49 7.37
C LEU A 137 -12.07 6.62 8.11
#